data_AF-A0A365D3T3-F1
#
_entry.id   AF-A0A365D3T3-F1
#
_cell.length_a   1.000
_cell.length_b   1.000
_cell.length_c   1.000
_cell.angle_alpha   90.00
_cell.angle_beta   90.00
_cell.angle_gamma   90.00
#
_symmetry.space_group_name_H-M   'P 1'
#
loop_
_entity.id
_entity.type
_entity.pdbx_description
1 polymer ?
#
loop_
_entity_poly.entity_id
_entity_poly.type
_entity_poly.pdbx_seq_one_letter_code
_entity_poly.pdbx_strand_id
1 'polypeptide(L)' 'MPRFLTLADVAEQLQINSPAAYALVRSGELKAIQVGGRGYLAQS' A
#
# COMPACT_ATOMS: atom_id res chain seq x y z
N MET A 1 17.26 -6.03 8.32
CA MET A 1 16.55 -4.77 8.63
C MET A 1 15.27 -4.75 7.83
N PRO A 2 14.08 -4.57 8.44
CA PRO A 2 12.83 -4.46 7.68
C PRO A 2 12.85 -3.20 6.80
N ARG A 3 12.44 -3.32 5.54
CA ARG A 3 12.33 -2.21 4.57
C ARG A 3 10.86 -1.98 4.25
N PHE A 4 10.40 -0.74 4.38
CA PHE A 4 9.09 -0.34 3.86
C PHE A 4 9.16 -0.16 2.35
N LEU A 5 8.14 -0.66 1.65
CA LEU A 5 7.97 -0.47 0.22
C LEU A 5 6.91 0.58 -0.04
N THR A 6 7.09 1.36 -1.10
CA THR A 6 6.01 2.22 -1.57
C THR A 6 4.95 1.37 -2.29
N LEU A 7 3.74 1.90 -2.46
CA LEU A 7 2.71 1.20 -3.24
C LEU A 7 3.13 0.95 -4.70
N ALA A 8 3.98 1.81 -5.26
CA ALA A 8 4.56 1.59 -6.58
C ALA A 8 5.49 0.38 -6.59
N ASP A 9 6.38 0.27 -5.59
CA ASP A 9 7.29 -0.87 -5.49
C ASP A 9 6.53 -2.21 -5.31
N VAL A 10 5.46 -2.21 -4.52
CA VAL A 10 4.60 -3.41 -4.34
C VAL A 10 3.89 -3.77 -5.64
N ALA A 11 3.41 -2.78 -6.38
CA ALA A 11 2.76 -2.98 -7.67
C ALA A 11 3.72 -3.66 -8.67
N GLU A 12 4.97 -3.19 -8.74
CA GLU A 12 6.02 -3.80 -9.56
C GLU A 12 6.36 -5.23 -9.12
N GLN A 13 6.53 -5.47 -7.82
CA GLN A 13 6.89 -6.78 -7.29
C GLN A 13 5.81 -7.85 -7.50
N LEU A 14 4.54 -7.47 -7.39
CA LEU A 14 3.41 -8.38 -7.57
C LEU A 14 2.90 -8.42 -9.02
N GLN A 15 3.51 -7.64 -9.93
CA GLN A 15 3.06 -7.44 -11.31
C GLN A 15 1.57 -7.03 -11.39
N ILE A 16 1.17 -6.09 -10.54
CA ILE A 16 -0.20 -5.53 -10.50
C ILE A 16 -0.16 -4.02 -10.75
N ASN A 17 -1.33 -3.42 -10.99
CA ASN A 17 -1.44 -1.97 -11.10
C ASN A 17 -1.60 -1.29 -9.72
N SER A 18 -1.38 0.03 -9.66
CA SER A 18 -1.47 0.77 -8.40
C SER A 18 -2.85 0.67 -7.72
N PRO A 19 -4.00 0.77 -8.41
CA PRO A 19 -5.31 0.54 -7.79
C PRO A 19 -5.47 -0.84 -7.12
N ALA A 20 -4.92 -1.89 -7.71
CA ALA A 20 -4.94 -3.23 -7.13
C ALA A 20 -4.08 -3.30 -5.85
N ALA A 21 -2.90 -2.67 -5.84
CA ALA A 21 -2.09 -2.57 -4.62
C ALA A 21 -2.82 -1.79 -3.50
N TYR A 22 -3.53 -0.70 -3.84
CA TYR A 22 -4.40 0.01 -2.89
C TYR A 22 -5.54 -0.85 -2.36
N ALA A 23 -6.17 -1.67 -3.21
CA ALA A 23 -7.26 -2.55 -2.81
C ALA A 23 -6.80 -3.59 -1.77
N LEU A 24 -5.60 -4.16 -1.93
CA LEU A 24 -5.01 -5.09 -0.95
C LEU A 24 -4.71 -4.44 0.40
N VAL A 25 -4.28 -3.17 0.39
CA VAL A 25 -4.11 -2.41 1.63
C VAL A 25 -5.44 -2.15 2.31
N ARG A 26 -6.46 -1.76 1.53
CA ARG A 26 -7.79 -1.48 2.02
C ARG A 26 -8.53 -2.73 2.51
N SER A 27 -8.26 -3.90 1.93
CA SER A 27 -8.82 -5.18 2.39
C SER A 27 -8.12 -5.71 3.64
N GLY A 28 -6.98 -5.14 4.02
CA GLY A 28 -6.18 -5.58 5.16
C GLY A 28 -5.23 -6.76 4.85
N GLU A 29 -5.21 -7.24 3.60
CA GLU A 29 -4.27 -8.28 3.17
C GLU A 29 -2.82 -7.79 3.18
N LEU A 30 -2.61 -6.51 2.91
CA LEU A 30 -1.31 -5.86 3.03
C LEU A 30 -1.33 -4.77 4.10
N LYS A 31 -0.47 -4.92 5.12
CA LYS A 31 -0.26 -3.87 6.11
C LYS A 31 0.47 -2.69 5.47
N ALA A 32 -0.13 -1.52 5.53
CA ALA A 32 0.49 -0.27 5.13
C ALA A 32 0.33 0.81 6.19
N ILE A 33 1.18 1.82 6.09
CA ILE A 33 1.08 3.06 6.84
C ILE A 33 1.09 4.22 5.85
N GLN A 34 0.40 5.31 6.21
CA GLN A 34 0.54 6.54 5.46
C GLN A 34 1.62 7.41 6.09
N VAL A 35 2.59 7.83 5.28
CA VAL A 35 3.62 8.79 5.68
C VAL A 35 3.28 10.13 5.01
N GLY A 36 2.95 11.15 5.79
CA GLY A 36 2.55 12.49 5.29
C GLY A 36 1.03 12.72 5.15
N GLY A 37 0.64 13.86 4.57
CA GLY A 37 -0.73 14.41 4.63
C GLY A 37 -1.75 13.88 3.59
N ARG A 38 -3.03 13.93 4.03
CA ARG A 38 -4.33 13.46 3.43
C ARG A 38 -4.67 12.00 3.72
N GLY A 39 -5.17 11.70 4.93
CA GLY A 39 -5.47 10.37 5.49
C GLY A 39 -6.37 9.45 4.66
N TYR A 40 -5.85 8.94 3.55
CA TYR A 40 -6.47 7.97 2.66
C TYR A 40 -6.27 6.53 3.14
N LEU A 41 -5.19 6.24 3.86
CA LEU A 41 -4.88 4.89 4.36
C LEU A 41 -5.29 4.67 5.82
N ALA A 42 -5.92 5.65 6.47
CA ALA A 42 -6.30 5.60 7.89
C ALA A 42 -7.79 5.31 8.14
N GLN A 43 -8.54 4.83 7.15
CA GLN A 43 -9.97 4.51 7.30
C GLN A 43 -10.33 3.14 6.75
N SER A 44 -10.23 2.11 7.61
CA SER A 44 -11.34 1.35 8.20
C SER A 44 -10.78 0.19 9.01
#